data_AF-A0A959KH96-F1
#
_entry.id   AF-A0A959KH96-F1
#
_cell.length_a   1.000
_cell.length_b   1.000
_cell.length_c   1.000
_cell.angle_alpha   90.00
_cell.angle_beta   90.00
_cell.angle_gamma   90.00
#
_symmetry.space_group_name_H-M   'P 1'
#
loop_
_entity.id
_entity.type
_entity.pdbx_description
1 polymer ?
#
loop_
_entity_poly.entity_id
_entity_poly.type
_entity_poly.pdbx_seq_one_letter_code
_entity_poly.pdbx_strand_id
1 'polypeptide(L)'
;MKCLNCQTEYAGSFCPECGQKAGVGRLTLPGILAQFFQSLTNADRGLLFNWKQLTLAPRRTVSDYLAGKRAGVFPPAQYLLLAISLYLLLDHYFRNSIAIDLGADIRNLETYQFGYEYGKFLRSNIKFFWILNVLFFALPSRLFFPRYNLAEHLTVQSFVLAQAVFAGCLFFPVYHLAILFNPFIYGSIFVLLAAVF
;
A
#
# COMPACT_ATOMS: atom_id res chain seq x y z
N MET A 1 23.48 -5.23 23.14
CA MET A 1 23.06 -4.21 22.13
C MET A 1 21.75 -3.57 22.58
N LYS A 2 21.49 -2.32 22.21
CA LYS A 2 20.28 -1.59 22.61
C LYS A 2 19.19 -1.67 21.54
N CYS A 3 17.96 -2.02 21.91
CA CYS A 3 16.83 -2.09 20.98
C CYS A 3 16.40 -0.69 20.50
N LEU A 4 16.22 -0.49 19.19
CA LEU A 4 15.75 0.80 18.66
C LEU A 4 14.30 1.11 19.04
N ASN A 5 13.46 0.09 19.25
CA ASN A 5 12.04 0.24 19.54
C ASN A 5 11.77 0.53 21.03
N CYS A 6 12.17 -0.37 21.93
CA CYS A 6 11.88 -0.25 23.36
C CYS A 6 13.06 0.20 24.23
N GLN A 7 14.24 0.45 23.63
CA GLN A 7 15.45 0.87 24.34
C GLN A 7 16.02 -0.14 25.36
N THR A 8 15.45 -1.34 25.47
CA THR A 8 15.98 -2.44 26.30
C THR A 8 17.34 -2.91 25.79
N GLU A 9 18.28 -3.13 26.70
CA GLU A 9 19.54 -3.79 26.40
C GLU A 9 19.36 -5.31 26.40
N TYR A 10 19.85 -5.96 25.35
CA TYR A 10 19.74 -7.42 25.22
C TYR A 10 20.91 -8.00 24.42
N ALA A 11 21.04 -9.32 24.50
CA ALA A 11 21.92 -10.12 23.67
C ALA A 11 21.09 -11.18 22.92
N GLY A 12 21.43 -11.45 21.66
CA GLY A 12 20.74 -12.42 20.80
C GLY A 12 20.11 -11.79 19.54
N SER A 13 19.40 -12.63 18.77
CA SER A 13 18.87 -12.26 17.45
C SER A 13 17.56 -11.48 17.49
N PHE A 14 16.84 -11.47 18.62
CA PHE A 14 15.58 -10.77 18.82
C PHE A 14 15.50 -10.16 20.22
N CYS A 15 14.88 -9.00 20.34
CA CYS A 15 14.65 -8.34 21.61
C CYS A 15 13.59 -9.12 22.41
N PRO A 16 13.88 -9.52 23.67
CA PRO A 16 12.94 -10.30 24.48
C PRO A 16 11.68 -9.52 24.86
N GLU A 17 11.77 -8.18 24.98
CA GLU A 17 10.64 -7.32 25.40
C GLU A 17 9.65 -7.02 24.29
N CYS A 18 10.13 -6.70 23.09
CA CYS A 18 9.27 -6.23 21.99
C CYS A 18 9.35 -7.07 20.70
N GLY A 19 10.18 -8.11 20.67
CA GLY A 19 10.33 -9.00 19.51
C GLY A 19 11.08 -8.40 18.32
N GLN A 20 11.66 -7.19 18.43
CA GLN A 20 12.43 -6.60 17.33
C GLN A 20 13.68 -7.43 17.01
N LYS A 21 13.86 -7.78 15.73
CA LYS A 21 15.09 -8.42 15.23
C LYS A 21 16.33 -7.56 15.52
N ALA A 22 17.44 -8.19 15.86
CA ALA A 22 18.73 -7.53 16.02
C ALA A 22 19.29 -7.01 14.68
N GLY A 23 20.15 -5.99 14.74
CA GLY A 23 20.86 -5.47 13.58
C GLY A 23 19.97 -4.73 12.59
N VAL A 24 18.87 -4.11 13.06
CA VAL A 24 18.02 -3.29 12.19
C VAL A 24 18.82 -2.09 11.70
N GLY A 25 19.27 -2.19 10.44
CA GLY A 25 19.92 -1.11 9.73
C GLY A 25 18.94 -0.28 8.91
N ARG A 26 19.51 0.66 8.16
CA ARG A 26 18.80 1.43 7.14
C ARG A 26 18.14 0.51 6.12
N LEU A 27 16.97 0.91 5.60
CA LEU A 27 16.27 0.12 4.59
C LEU A 27 17.07 0.04 3.30
N THR A 28 17.15 -1.16 2.73
CA THR A 28 17.78 -1.44 1.44
C THR A 28 16.80 -2.24 0.58
N LEU A 29 16.91 -2.15 -0.75
CA LEU A 29 16.03 -2.90 -1.65
C LEU A 29 16.12 -4.42 -1.43
N PRO A 30 17.32 -5.04 -1.30
CA PRO A 30 17.41 -6.46 -1.00
C PRO A 30 16.80 -6.80 0.36
N GLY A 31 16.94 -5.91 1.35
CA GLY A 31 16.34 -6.08 2.66
C GLY A 31 14.81 -6.10 2.63
N ILE A 32 14.18 -5.20 1.86
CA ILE A 32 12.72 -5.18 1.67
C ILE A 32 12.26 -6.47 1.00
N LEU A 33 12.96 -6.91 -0.05
CA LEU A 33 12.61 -8.14 -0.77
C LEU A 33 12.75 -9.39 0.11
N ALA A 34 13.85 -9.49 0.86
CA ALA A 34 14.05 -10.58 1.82
C ALA A 34 12.98 -10.58 2.92
N GLN A 35 12.63 -9.41 3.46
CA GLN A 35 11.56 -9.26 4.44
C GLN A 35 10.21 -9.70 3.86
N PHE A 36 9.91 -9.31 2.62
CA PHE A 36 8.67 -9.68 1.95
C PHE A 36 8.49 -11.21 1.89
N PHE A 37 9.50 -11.94 1.43
CA PHE A 37 9.44 -13.40 1.38
C PHE A 37 9.42 -14.04 2.77
N GLN A 38 10.21 -13.53 3.72
CA GLN A 38 10.23 -14.04 5.09
C GLN A 38 8.89 -13.85 5.82
N SER A 39 8.18 -12.76 5.53
CA SER A 39 6.88 -12.50 6.14
C SER A 39 5.74 -13.25 5.45
N LEU A 40 5.90 -13.81 4.24
CA LEU A 40 4.83 -14.65 3.62
C LEU A 40 4.59 -15.94 4.41
N THR A 41 5.61 -16.45 5.10
CA THR A 41 5.51 -17.64 5.94
C THR A 41 5.12 -17.33 7.38
N ASN A 42 5.10 -16.05 7.78
CA ASN A 42 4.80 -15.62 9.14
C ASN A 42 3.59 -14.67 9.14
N ALA A 43 2.46 -15.12 9.68
CA ALA A 43 1.28 -14.27 9.83
C ALA A 43 1.52 -13.24 10.95
N ASP A 44 1.91 -12.03 10.57
CA ASP A 44 2.19 -10.93 11.52
C ASP A 44 0.90 -10.31 12.08
N ARG A 45 0.84 -10.08 13.39
CA ARG A 45 -0.34 -9.51 14.10
C ARG A 45 -0.48 -7.97 13.99
N GLY A 46 0.27 -7.32 13.10
CA GLY A 46 0.41 -5.86 13.04
C GLY A 46 -0.66 -5.10 12.24
N LEU A 47 -1.61 -5.78 11.59
CA LEU A 47 -2.50 -5.14 10.61
C LEU A 47 -3.33 -3.99 11.22
N LEU A 48 -4.00 -4.27 12.35
CA LEU A 48 -4.80 -3.26 13.07
C LEU A 48 -3.94 -2.15 13.64
N PHE A 49 -2.71 -2.46 14.06
CA PHE A 49 -1.75 -1.47 14.51
C PHE A 49 -1.44 -0.48 13.39
N ASN A 50 -1.08 -0.97 12.20
CA ASN A 50 -0.80 -0.12 11.04
C ASN A 50 -2.00 0.75 10.69
N TRP A 51 -3.18 0.14 10.54
CA TRP A 51 -4.38 0.86 10.15
C TRP A 51 -4.71 2.00 11.12
N LYS A 52 -4.66 1.75 12.43
CA LYS A 52 -4.92 2.77 13.45
C LYS A 52 -3.85 3.86 13.45
N GLN A 53 -2.58 3.49 13.45
CA GLN A 53 -1.47 4.43 13.59
C GLN A 53 -1.26 5.29 12.34
N LEU A 54 -1.44 4.71 11.15
CA LEU A 54 -1.41 5.46 9.89
C LEU A 54 -2.61 6.39 9.73
N THR A 55 -3.75 6.09 10.37
CA THR A 55 -4.91 7.01 10.40
C THR A 55 -4.68 8.17 11.36
N LEU A 56 -4.20 7.91 12.57
CA LEU A 56 -4.13 8.91 13.65
C LEU A 56 -2.82 9.71 13.64
N ALA A 57 -1.71 9.08 13.29
CA ALA A 57 -0.37 9.68 13.35
C ALA A 57 0.53 9.18 12.20
N PRO A 58 0.15 9.40 10.92
CA PRO A 58 0.86 8.87 9.76
C PRO A 58 2.35 9.26 9.74
N ARG A 59 2.65 10.56 9.95
CA ARG A 59 4.03 11.07 9.98
C ARG A 59 4.90 10.34 10.99
N ARG A 60 4.42 10.22 12.22
CA ARG A 60 5.14 9.57 13.32
C ARG A 60 5.38 8.10 12.99
N THR A 61 4.34 7.39 12.57
CA THR A 61 4.41 5.95 12.23
C THR A 61 5.44 5.67 11.14
N VAL A 62 5.40 6.44 10.05
CA VAL A 62 6.36 6.29 8.96
C VAL A 62 7.76 6.65 9.43
N SER A 63 7.93 7.79 10.13
CA SER A 63 9.26 8.22 10.61
C SER A 63 9.90 7.23 11.59
N ASP A 64 9.12 6.66 12.50
CA ASP A 64 9.57 5.66 13.46
C ASP A 64 9.97 4.36 12.73
N TYR A 65 9.21 3.94 11.72
CA TYR A 65 9.55 2.76 10.91
C TYR A 65 10.87 2.96 10.13
N LEU A 66 11.03 4.13 9.50
CA LEU A 66 12.25 4.51 8.79
C LEU A 66 13.46 4.60 9.74
N ALA A 67 13.25 5.07 10.97
CA ALA A 67 14.26 5.10 12.04
C ALA A 67 14.59 3.70 12.62
N GLY A 68 13.90 2.65 12.19
CA GLY A 68 14.19 1.27 12.59
C GLY A 68 13.36 0.75 13.76
N LYS A 69 12.32 1.47 14.20
CA LYS A 69 11.32 0.97 15.15
C LYS A 69 10.26 0.17 14.40
N ARG A 70 10.55 -1.12 14.15
CA ARG A 70 9.73 -1.97 13.26
C ARG A 70 8.96 -3.06 14.00
N ALA A 71 9.18 -3.23 15.30
CA ALA A 71 8.45 -4.21 16.10
C ALA A 71 6.94 -3.91 16.12
N GLY A 72 6.12 -4.91 15.83
CA GLY A 72 4.66 -4.80 15.80
C GLY A 72 4.07 -4.07 14.59
N VAL A 73 4.90 -3.46 13.73
CA VAL A 73 4.46 -2.83 12.48
C VAL A 73 4.31 -3.89 11.40
N PHE A 74 3.13 -3.96 10.79
CA PHE A 74 2.91 -4.89 9.68
C PHE A 74 3.78 -4.51 8.47
N PRO A 75 4.45 -5.46 7.80
CA PRO A 75 5.35 -5.16 6.69
C PRO A 75 4.66 -4.35 5.57
N PRO A 76 5.25 -3.24 5.11
CA PRO A 76 4.58 -2.30 4.19
C PRO A 76 4.10 -2.93 2.88
N ALA A 77 4.92 -3.80 2.26
CA ALA A 77 4.56 -4.46 1.01
C ALA A 77 3.38 -5.43 1.19
N GLN A 78 3.35 -6.17 2.30
CA GLN A 78 2.23 -7.06 2.61
C GLN A 78 0.97 -6.27 2.98
N TYR A 79 1.13 -5.16 3.68
CA TYR A 79 0.04 -4.26 4.03
C TYR A 79 -0.70 -3.79 2.76
N LEU A 80 0.07 -3.39 1.76
CA LEU A 80 -0.44 -3.01 0.44
C LEU A 80 -1.14 -4.17 -0.29
N LEU A 81 -0.51 -5.35 -0.33
CA LEU A 81 -1.11 -6.52 -0.99
C LEU A 81 -2.44 -6.92 -0.35
N LEU A 82 -2.54 -6.88 0.98
CA LEU A 82 -3.78 -7.16 1.69
C LEU A 82 -4.86 -6.10 1.37
N ALA A 83 -4.50 -4.82 1.38
CA ALA A 83 -5.43 -3.75 1.04
C ALA A 83 -6.00 -3.90 -0.38
N ILE A 84 -5.13 -4.13 -1.37
CA ILE A 84 -5.52 -4.33 -2.77
C ILE A 84 -6.39 -5.58 -2.90
N SER A 85 -5.96 -6.70 -2.31
CA SER A 85 -6.72 -7.96 -2.37
C SER A 85 -8.12 -7.79 -1.80
N LEU A 86 -8.24 -7.11 -0.65
CA LEU A 86 -9.54 -6.81 -0.04
C LEU A 86 -10.42 -5.97 -0.96
N TYR A 87 -9.87 -4.88 -1.54
CA TYR A 87 -10.64 -4.03 -2.45
C TYR A 87 -11.12 -4.80 -3.68
N LEU A 88 -10.27 -5.62 -4.30
CA LEU A 88 -10.63 -6.39 -5.48
C LEU A 88 -11.66 -7.47 -5.16
N LEU A 89 -11.61 -8.06 -3.97
CA LEU A 89 -12.63 -8.98 -3.50
C LEU A 89 -13.99 -8.28 -3.36
N LEU A 90 -14.01 -7.07 -2.80
CA LEU A 90 -15.21 -6.24 -2.70
C LEU A 90 -15.75 -5.84 -4.09
N ASP A 91 -14.88 -5.40 -5.01
CA ASP A 91 -15.24 -5.10 -6.41
C ASP A 91 -15.83 -6.30 -7.15
N HIS A 92 -15.28 -7.50 -6.89
CA HIS A 92 -15.80 -8.73 -7.46
C HIS A 92 -17.18 -9.10 -6.90
N TYR A 93 -17.36 -9.02 -5.58
CA TYR A 93 -18.58 -9.44 -4.90
C TYR A 93 -19.76 -8.49 -5.15
N PHE A 94 -19.55 -7.17 -5.05
CA PHE A 94 -20.59 -6.16 -5.25
C PHE A 94 -20.69 -5.69 -6.71
N ARG A 95 -20.27 -6.54 -7.64
CA ARG A 95 -20.29 -6.21 -9.06
C ARG A 95 -21.73 -6.00 -9.51
N ASN A 96 -22.13 -4.74 -9.61
CA ASN A 96 -23.28 -4.35 -10.41
C ASN A 96 -22.81 -4.23 -11.86
N SER A 97 -23.29 -5.09 -12.74
CA SER A 97 -23.16 -4.87 -14.17
C SER A 97 -24.05 -3.68 -14.53
N ILE A 98 -23.48 -2.47 -14.54
CA ILE A 98 -24.10 -1.35 -15.22
C ILE A 98 -24.07 -1.70 -16.70
N ALA A 99 -25.15 -2.31 -17.18
CA ALA A 99 -25.39 -2.50 -18.59
C ALA A 99 -25.78 -1.14 -19.16
N ILE A 100 -24.79 -0.42 -19.69
CA ILE A 100 -25.07 0.76 -20.50
C ILE A 100 -25.56 0.21 -21.84
N ASP A 101 -26.85 0.39 -22.14
CA ASP A 101 -27.39 0.02 -23.43
C ASP A 101 -26.94 1.04 -24.48
N LEU A 102 -25.75 0.82 -25.02
CA LEU A 102 -25.29 1.54 -26.20
C LEU A 102 -25.94 0.92 -27.44
N GLY A 103 -26.53 1.75 -28.31
CA GLY A 103 -27.06 1.32 -29.60
C GLY A 103 -26.00 0.65 -30.49
N ALA A 104 -26.45 -0.22 -31.40
CA ALA A 104 -25.58 -1.04 -32.25
C ALA A 104 -24.58 -0.21 -33.07
N ASP A 105 -24.96 0.97 -33.55
CA ASP A 105 -24.09 1.86 -34.32
C ASP A 105 -22.86 2.29 -33.51
N ILE A 106 -23.04 2.60 -32.22
CA ILE A 106 -21.92 3.03 -31.37
C ILE A 106 -21.00 1.85 -31.03
N ARG A 107 -21.56 0.64 -30.87
CA ARG A 107 -20.77 -0.57 -30.60
C ARG A 107 -19.88 -0.98 -31.78
N ASN A 108 -20.27 -0.62 -32.99
CA ASN A 108 -19.53 -0.94 -34.22
C ASN A 108 -18.46 0.09 -34.58
N LEU A 109 -18.40 1.23 -33.87
CA LEU A 109 -17.31 2.18 -34.02
C LEU A 109 -15.99 1.53 -33.57
N GLU A 110 -14.98 1.57 -34.44
CA GLU A 110 -13.63 1.05 -34.17
C GLU A 110 -13.06 1.63 -32.87
N THR A 111 -13.29 2.93 -32.62
CA THR A 111 -12.87 3.62 -31.39
C THR A 111 -13.51 3.04 -30.14
N TYR A 112 -14.78 2.65 -30.20
CA TYR A 112 -15.48 2.04 -29.05
C TYR A 112 -14.95 0.64 -28.78
N GLN A 113 -14.77 -0.18 -29.82
CA GLN A 113 -14.24 -1.54 -29.67
C GLN A 113 -12.83 -1.53 -29.09
N PHE A 114 -11.97 -0.64 -29.59
CA PHE A 114 -10.64 -0.42 -29.06
C PHE A 114 -10.68 -0.03 -27.57
N GLY A 115 -11.52 0.95 -27.21
CA GLY A 115 -11.69 1.37 -25.82
C GLY A 115 -12.23 0.27 -24.90
N TYR A 116 -13.17 -0.53 -25.39
CA TYR A 116 -13.75 -1.65 -24.65
C TYR A 116 -12.71 -2.75 -24.38
N GLU A 117 -11.96 -3.18 -25.39
CA GLU A 117 -10.91 -4.18 -25.23
C GLU A 117 -9.79 -3.67 -24.31
N TYR A 118 -9.38 -2.40 -24.45
CA TYR A 118 -8.41 -1.80 -23.54
C TYR A 118 -8.93 -1.74 -22.10
N GLY A 119 -10.19 -1.32 -21.89
CA GLY A 119 -10.82 -1.29 -20.57
C GLY A 119 -10.94 -2.67 -19.93
N LYS A 120 -11.26 -3.69 -20.73
CA LYS A 120 -11.31 -5.11 -20.32
C LYS A 120 -9.92 -5.62 -19.93
N PHE A 121 -8.89 -5.31 -20.71
CA PHE A 121 -7.50 -5.63 -20.39
C PHE A 121 -7.05 -4.95 -19.09
N LEU A 122 -7.29 -3.66 -18.94
CA LEU A 122 -6.92 -2.87 -17.77
C LEU A 122 -7.60 -3.44 -16.52
N ARG A 123 -8.90 -3.74 -16.59
CA ARG A 123 -9.64 -4.36 -15.48
C ARG A 123 -9.06 -5.71 -15.08
N SER A 124 -8.73 -6.57 -16.04
CA SER A 124 -8.19 -7.91 -15.78
C SER A 124 -6.79 -7.87 -15.14
N ASN A 125 -6.05 -6.80 -15.39
CA ASN A 125 -4.68 -6.61 -14.94
C ASN A 125 -4.51 -5.55 -13.85
N ILE A 126 -5.61 -5.01 -13.30
CA ILE A 126 -5.60 -3.84 -12.41
C ILE A 126 -4.68 -4.01 -11.19
N LYS A 127 -4.59 -5.24 -10.65
CA LYS A 127 -3.69 -5.61 -9.54
C LYS A 127 -2.23 -5.24 -9.80
N PHE A 128 -1.75 -5.46 -11.02
CA PHE A 128 -0.37 -5.18 -11.40
C PHE A 128 -0.13 -3.69 -11.58
N PHE A 129 -1.10 -2.98 -12.18
CA PHE A 129 -1.03 -1.52 -12.30
C PHE A 129 -0.94 -0.85 -10.94
N TRP A 130 -1.69 -1.33 -9.95
CA TRP A 130 -1.69 -0.77 -8.61
C TRP A 130 -0.40 -1.05 -7.83
N ILE A 131 0.18 -2.24 -7.98
CA ILE A 131 1.51 -2.55 -7.39
C ILE A 131 2.60 -1.70 -8.06
N LEU A 132 2.56 -1.56 -9.39
CA LEU A 132 3.49 -0.75 -10.15
C LEU A 132 3.38 0.74 -9.82
N ASN A 133 2.21 1.20 -9.39
CA ASN A 133 1.96 2.58 -9.00
C ASN A 133 2.84 3.04 -7.80
N VAL A 134 3.24 2.12 -6.93
CA VAL A 134 4.23 2.37 -5.86
C VAL A 134 5.54 2.90 -6.44
N LEU A 135 6.02 2.31 -7.54
CA LEU A 135 7.25 2.71 -8.21
C LEU A 135 7.09 4.09 -8.88
N PHE A 136 5.95 4.30 -9.53
CA PHE A 136 5.65 5.58 -10.20
C PHE A 136 5.59 6.77 -9.24
N PHE A 137 5.15 6.57 -7.99
CA PHE A 137 5.18 7.66 -7.01
C PHE A 137 6.50 7.74 -6.23
N ALA A 138 7.21 6.64 -6.03
CA ALA A 138 8.47 6.64 -5.27
C ALA A 138 9.63 7.31 -6.02
N LEU A 139 9.65 7.27 -7.36
CA LEU A 139 10.71 7.90 -8.15
C LEU A 139 10.63 9.43 -8.13
N PRO A 140 9.46 10.08 -8.37
CA PRO A 140 9.35 11.53 -8.23
C PRO A 140 9.52 12.01 -6.79
N SER A 141 9.01 11.29 -5.78
CA SER A 141 9.16 11.69 -4.38
C SER A 141 10.63 11.76 -3.94
N ARG A 142 11.50 10.96 -4.56
CA ARG A 142 12.95 11.04 -4.37
C ARG A 142 13.55 12.38 -4.81
N LEU A 143 13.01 13.01 -5.85
CA LEU A 143 13.48 14.31 -6.32
C LEU A 143 13.14 15.42 -5.32
N PHE A 144 11.96 15.35 -4.70
CA PHE A 144 11.52 16.35 -3.73
C PHE A 144 12.10 16.15 -2.32
N PHE A 145 12.35 14.91 -1.90
CA PHE A 145 12.89 14.58 -0.58
C PHE A 145 14.16 13.72 -0.68
N PRO A 146 15.32 14.33 -1.00
CA PRO A 146 16.57 13.61 -1.27
C PRO A 146 17.21 13.00 -0.02
N ARG A 147 16.72 13.32 1.18
CA ARG A 147 17.20 12.75 2.46
C ARG A 147 17.02 11.23 2.50
N TYR A 148 15.98 10.72 1.85
CA TYR A 148 15.61 9.30 1.89
C TYR A 148 16.12 8.55 0.65
N ASN A 149 16.55 7.30 0.85
CA ASN A 149 16.95 6.42 -0.24
C ASN A 149 15.72 5.82 -0.96
N LEU A 150 15.94 5.11 -2.07
CA LEU A 150 14.82 4.56 -2.85
C LEU A 150 13.99 3.53 -2.06
N ALA A 151 14.63 2.71 -1.24
CA ALA A 151 13.93 1.71 -0.42
C ALA A 151 13.02 2.36 0.64
N GLU A 152 13.46 3.46 1.23
CA GLU A 152 12.68 4.29 2.16
C GLU A 152 11.48 4.90 1.43
N HIS A 153 11.67 5.49 0.24
CA HIS A 153 10.56 6.00 -0.58
C HIS A 153 9.54 4.92 -0.94
N LEU A 154 9.98 3.74 -1.38
CA LEU A 154 9.08 2.61 -1.67
C LEU A 154 8.29 2.17 -0.44
N THR A 155 8.92 2.22 0.73
CA THR A 155 8.29 1.89 2.01
C THR A 155 7.20 2.89 2.36
N VAL A 156 7.49 4.20 2.23
CA VAL A 156 6.50 5.26 2.45
C VAL A 156 5.31 5.10 1.50
N GLN A 157 5.58 4.96 0.20
CA GLN A 157 4.51 4.83 -0.80
C GLN A 157 3.67 3.56 -0.59
N SER A 158 4.28 2.46 -0.15
CA SER A 158 3.55 1.25 0.20
C SER A 158 2.56 1.49 1.35
N PHE A 159 2.98 2.17 2.42
CA PHE A 159 2.08 2.50 3.53
C PHE A 159 0.95 3.45 3.12
N VAL A 160 1.28 4.52 2.40
CA VAL A 160 0.31 5.52 1.96
C VAL A 160 -0.75 4.91 1.04
N LEU A 161 -0.33 4.15 0.02
CA LEU A 161 -1.24 3.51 -0.92
C LEU A 161 -2.11 2.47 -0.22
N ALA A 162 -1.54 1.66 0.67
CA ALA A 162 -2.30 0.67 1.42
C ALA A 162 -3.38 1.32 2.28
N GLN A 163 -3.03 2.35 3.05
CA GLN A 163 -3.98 3.07 3.91
C GLN A 163 -5.08 3.75 3.09
N ALA A 164 -4.74 4.35 1.95
CA ALA A 164 -5.72 4.96 1.05
C ALA A 164 -6.68 3.93 0.43
N VAL A 165 -6.18 2.75 0.07
CA VAL A 165 -7.03 1.65 -0.43
C VAL A 165 -7.95 1.14 0.68
N PHE A 166 -7.48 1.01 1.92
CA PHE A 166 -8.35 0.69 3.06
C PHE A 166 -9.43 1.75 3.28
N ALA A 167 -9.10 3.04 3.17
CA ALA A 167 -10.10 4.10 3.20
C ALA A 167 -11.13 3.92 2.07
N GLY A 168 -10.67 3.61 0.85
CA GLY A 168 -11.54 3.27 -0.28
C GLY A 168 -12.48 2.11 0.00
N CYS A 169 -12.01 1.03 0.65
CA CYS A 169 -12.83 -0.11 1.06
C CYS A 169 -13.98 0.29 2.01
N LEU A 170 -13.77 1.26 2.90
CA LEU A 170 -14.81 1.74 3.82
C LEU A 170 -15.96 2.44 3.10
N PHE A 171 -15.65 3.21 2.05
CA PHE A 171 -16.65 3.91 1.24
C PHE A 171 -17.19 3.07 0.09
N PHE A 172 -16.58 1.93 -0.21
CA PHE A 172 -16.93 1.09 -1.34
C PHE A 172 -18.41 0.63 -1.36
N PRO A 173 -19.04 0.19 -0.23
CA PRO A 173 -20.44 -0.23 -0.22
C PRO A 173 -21.45 0.87 -0.59
N VAL A 174 -21.04 2.15 -0.54
CA VAL A 174 -21.91 3.29 -0.85
C VAL A 174 -21.83 3.66 -2.33
N TYR A 175 -20.61 3.65 -2.91
CA TYR A 175 -20.37 4.21 -4.23
C TYR A 175 -20.09 3.17 -5.32
N HIS A 176 -19.72 1.93 -4.96
CA HIS A 176 -19.41 0.83 -5.90
C HIS A 176 -18.43 1.20 -7.03
N LEU A 177 -17.52 2.15 -6.78
CA LEU A 177 -16.58 2.64 -7.79
C LEU A 177 -15.41 1.67 -7.95
N ALA A 178 -14.97 1.47 -9.19
CA ALA A 178 -13.72 0.76 -9.45
C ALA A 178 -12.53 1.52 -8.81
N ILE A 179 -11.50 0.79 -8.39
CA ILE A 179 -10.35 1.34 -7.66
C ILE A 179 -9.69 2.54 -8.37
N LEU A 180 -9.60 2.48 -9.70
CA LEU A 180 -9.00 3.49 -10.57
C LEU A 180 -9.80 4.80 -10.62
N PHE A 181 -11.09 4.77 -10.29
CA PHE A 181 -11.98 5.92 -10.41
C PHE A 181 -12.57 6.32 -9.05
N ASN A 182 -12.02 5.81 -7.95
CA ASN A 182 -12.51 6.10 -6.62
C ASN A 182 -11.86 7.39 -6.09
N PRO A 183 -12.58 8.54 -6.05
CA PRO A 183 -12.00 9.82 -5.65
C PRO A 183 -11.56 9.83 -4.19
N PHE A 184 -12.15 9.01 -3.32
CA PHE A 184 -11.76 8.91 -1.92
C PHE A 184 -10.38 8.31 -1.76
N ILE A 185 -9.99 7.37 -2.62
CA ILE A 185 -8.63 6.81 -2.62
C ILE A 185 -7.63 7.90 -2.96
N TYR A 186 -7.84 8.64 -4.06
CA TYR A 186 -6.93 9.70 -4.48
C TYR A 186 -6.86 10.86 -3.49
N GLY A 187 -8.00 11.27 -2.93
CA GLY A 187 -8.04 12.26 -1.85
C GLY A 187 -7.27 11.81 -0.62
N SER A 188 -7.43 10.55 -0.22
CA SER A 188 -6.67 9.97 0.90
C SER A 188 -5.18 9.90 0.62
N ILE A 189 -4.77 9.52 -0.60
CA ILE A 189 -3.36 9.54 -1.01
C ILE A 189 -2.79 10.96 -0.85
N PHE A 190 -3.47 11.97 -1.39
CA PHE A 190 -3.01 13.36 -1.32
C PHE A 190 -2.83 13.83 0.14
N VAL A 191 -3.85 13.60 0.99
CA VAL A 191 -3.81 13.98 2.41
C VAL A 191 -2.69 13.25 3.15
N LEU A 192 -2.54 11.95 2.95
CA LEU A 192 -1.51 11.16 3.61
C LEU A 192 -0.10 11.54 3.16
N LEU A 193 0.11 11.83 1.87
CA LEU A 193 1.40 12.33 1.39
C LEU A 193 1.75 13.67 2.03
N ALA A 194 0.81 14.61 2.07
CA ALA A 194 1.01 15.91 2.72
C ALA A 194 1.20 15.80 4.25
N ALA A 195 0.64 14.76 4.88
CA ALA A 195 0.84 14.54 6.30
C ALA A 195 2.20 13.89 6.61
N VAL A 196 2.71 13.03 5.72
CA VAL A 196 3.96 12.29 5.94
C VAL A 196 5.20 13.10 5.56
N PHE A 197 5.15 13.79 4.43
CA PHE A 197 6.25 14.58 3.89
C PHE A 197 6.15 16.05 4.30
#